data_AF-A0A059D4A0-F1
#
_entry.id   AF-A0A059D4A0-F1
#
_cell.length_a   1.000
_cell.length_b   1.000
_cell.length_c   1.000
_cell.angle_alpha   90.00
_cell.angle_beta   90.00
_cell.angle_gamma   90.00
#
_symmetry.space_group_name_H-M   'P 1'
#
loop_
_entity.id
_entity.type
_entity.pdbx_description
1 polymer ?
#
loop_
_entity_poly.entity_id
_entity_poly.type
_entity_poly.pdbx_seq_one_letter_code
_entity_poly.pdbx_strand_id
1 'polypeptide(L)'
;LQSFKKFPGNYLQALKAIPRTLRMMYVHSYQSYLWNHAASARVQKYGSDQVVVGDMVHHQEHDDENVAEVVSECGNDDSSDAFDHVHLDETSGMDLPAEGHSPVKVLTSEDIASGRYSFDDIVLPMPGSRVIYPNNDVADIYHDLAKKDSISLTESVHNVKEFSITSMTGGYRRVFQKPMDYEWEMLRYSDYSVPLAETDLDKITKSKPLRLVEGNEFVKGNDFVNGNKENDPLDSVISSTCENSVNASISDRDEIHMALKLAFTLPSSSYATMAIRELLKTSTSVAFHKTLNQETCSSSQT
;
A
#
# COMPACT_ATOMS: atom_id res chain seq x y z
N LEU A 1 -21.85 -11.61 -20.80
CA LEU A 1 -22.97 -12.54 -21.14
C LEU A 1 -24.07 -11.90 -21.99
N GLN A 2 -24.62 -10.74 -21.60
CA GLN A 2 -25.66 -10.08 -22.42
C GLN A 2 -25.20 -9.77 -23.85
N SER A 3 -23.95 -9.33 -24.04
CA SER A 3 -23.38 -9.12 -25.39
C SER A 3 -23.35 -10.39 -26.24
N PHE A 4 -23.04 -11.56 -25.65
CA PHE A 4 -23.05 -12.84 -26.37
C PHE A 4 -24.46 -13.27 -26.80
N LYS A 5 -25.50 -12.89 -26.05
CA LYS A 5 -26.90 -13.13 -26.47
C LYS A 5 -27.25 -12.34 -27.74
N LYS A 6 -26.69 -11.14 -27.91
CA LYS A 6 -26.92 -10.28 -29.09
C LYS A 6 -26.02 -10.64 -30.27
N PHE A 7 -24.76 -11.01 -29.99
CA PHE A 7 -23.74 -11.31 -30.98
C PHE A 7 -23.02 -12.62 -30.63
N PRO A 8 -23.62 -13.79 -30.95
CA PRO A 8 -23.01 -15.08 -30.65
C PRO A 8 -21.70 -15.26 -31.43
N GLY A 9 -20.66 -15.78 -30.76
CA GLY A 9 -19.34 -16.00 -31.36
C GLY A 9 -18.44 -14.76 -31.48
N ASN A 10 -18.96 -13.55 -31.26
CA ASN A 10 -18.14 -12.34 -31.27
C ASN A 10 -17.54 -12.03 -29.89
N TYR A 11 -16.47 -12.75 -29.55
CA TYR A 11 -15.76 -12.62 -28.27
C TYR A 11 -15.18 -11.22 -28.04
N LEU A 12 -14.63 -10.60 -29.08
CA LEU A 12 -14.06 -9.26 -28.98
C LEU A 12 -15.12 -8.23 -28.59
N GLN A 13 -16.30 -8.27 -29.19
CA GLN A 13 -17.38 -7.36 -28.86
C GLN A 13 -17.92 -7.61 -27.44
N ALA A 14 -17.96 -8.88 -27.01
CA ALA A 14 -18.35 -9.22 -25.65
C ALA A 14 -17.35 -8.70 -24.60
N LEU A 15 -16.05 -8.78 -24.88
CA LEU A 15 -15.02 -8.14 -24.04
C LEU A 15 -15.18 -6.62 -24.07
N LYS A 16 -15.38 -6.02 -25.25
CA LYS A 16 -15.61 -4.56 -25.40
C LYS A 16 -16.88 -4.04 -24.70
N ALA A 17 -17.78 -4.91 -24.27
CA ALA A 17 -18.95 -4.52 -23.47
C ALA A 17 -18.62 -4.31 -21.98
N ILE A 18 -17.48 -4.80 -21.49
CA ILE A 18 -17.00 -4.60 -20.12
C ILE A 18 -16.45 -3.16 -20.00
N PRO A 19 -16.71 -2.39 -18.94
CA PRO A 19 -16.12 -1.06 -18.75
C PRO A 19 -14.60 -1.05 -18.95
N ARG A 20 -14.08 0.00 -19.61
CA ARG A 20 -12.67 0.10 -20.02
C ARG A 20 -11.70 -0.11 -18.85
N THR A 21 -11.96 0.50 -17.69
CA THR A 21 -11.15 0.35 -16.48
C THR A 21 -10.94 -1.11 -16.10
N LEU A 22 -12.01 -1.91 -16.11
CA LEU A 22 -11.92 -3.33 -15.76
C LEU A 22 -11.17 -4.15 -16.83
N ARG A 23 -11.29 -3.78 -18.11
CA ARG A 23 -10.50 -4.42 -19.18
C ARG A 23 -9.01 -4.16 -18.99
N MET A 24 -8.65 -2.92 -18.67
CA MET A 24 -7.25 -2.54 -18.48
C MET A 24 -6.59 -3.26 -17.30
N MET A 25 -7.36 -3.63 -16.27
CA MET A 25 -6.84 -4.43 -15.15
C MET A 25 -6.14 -5.71 -15.60
N TYR A 26 -6.62 -6.37 -16.67
CA TYR A 26 -5.96 -7.58 -17.18
C TYR A 26 -4.57 -7.29 -17.75
N VAL A 27 -4.43 -6.23 -18.54
CA VAL A 27 -3.13 -5.84 -19.10
C VAL A 27 -2.17 -5.37 -17.98
N HIS A 28 -2.67 -4.56 -17.04
CA HIS A 28 -1.92 -4.15 -15.86
C HIS A 28 -1.50 -5.32 -14.96
N SER A 29 -2.35 -6.34 -14.82
CA SER A 29 -2.00 -7.54 -14.06
C SER A 29 -0.85 -8.30 -14.72
N TYR A 30 -0.80 -8.33 -16.05
CA TYR A 30 0.31 -8.94 -16.78
C TYR A 30 1.60 -8.12 -16.67
N GLN A 31 1.52 -6.79 -16.78
CA GLN A 31 2.67 -5.90 -16.50
C GLN A 31 3.22 -6.14 -15.08
N SER A 32 2.33 -6.24 -14.09
CA SER A 32 2.69 -6.50 -12.69
C SER A 32 3.29 -7.89 -12.50
N TYR A 33 2.79 -8.90 -13.22
CA TYR A 33 3.37 -10.24 -13.23
C TYR A 33 4.81 -10.22 -13.72
N LEU A 34 5.07 -9.61 -14.89
CA LEU A 34 6.44 -9.48 -15.42
C LEU A 34 7.35 -8.73 -14.45
N TRP A 35 6.87 -7.59 -13.92
CA TRP A 35 7.61 -6.79 -12.95
C TRP A 35 7.94 -7.58 -11.67
N ASN A 36 6.99 -8.32 -11.09
CA ASN A 36 7.21 -9.10 -9.87
C ASN A 36 8.29 -10.17 -10.07
N HIS A 37 8.29 -10.83 -11.23
CA HIS A 37 9.32 -11.82 -11.57
C HIS A 37 10.69 -11.18 -11.76
N ALA A 38 10.77 -10.06 -12.46
CA ALA A 38 12.02 -9.31 -12.64
C ALA A 38 12.58 -8.78 -11.32
N ALA A 39 11.73 -8.20 -10.46
CA ALA A 39 12.10 -7.74 -9.12
C ALA A 39 12.63 -8.89 -8.25
N SER A 40 11.94 -10.05 -8.29
CA SER A 40 12.38 -11.23 -7.54
C SER A 40 13.73 -11.76 -8.05
N ALA A 41 13.91 -11.86 -9.38
CA ALA A 41 15.16 -12.30 -9.99
C ALA A 41 16.34 -11.37 -9.65
N ARG A 42 16.10 -10.06 -9.70
CA ARG A 42 17.07 -9.07 -9.26
C ARG A 42 17.52 -9.32 -7.83
N VAL A 43 16.56 -9.45 -6.90
CA VAL A 43 16.86 -9.57 -5.47
C VAL A 43 17.62 -10.87 -5.22
N GLN A 44 17.23 -11.95 -5.90
CA GLN A 44 17.92 -13.24 -5.81
C GLN A 44 19.36 -13.17 -6.32
N LYS A 45 19.62 -12.41 -7.37
CA LYS A 45 20.94 -12.35 -8.01
C LYS A 45 21.89 -11.34 -7.36
N TYR A 46 21.38 -10.15 -7.03
CA TYR A 46 22.17 -9.00 -6.62
C TYR A 46 21.97 -8.60 -5.15
N GLY A 47 21.03 -9.24 -4.46
CA GLY A 47 20.68 -8.90 -3.08
C GLY A 47 19.79 -7.65 -2.96
N SER A 48 19.53 -7.27 -1.71
CA SER A 48 18.66 -6.14 -1.33
C SER A 48 19.38 -4.88 -0.86
N ASP A 49 20.71 -4.96 -0.68
CA ASP A 49 21.43 -3.97 0.14
C ASP A 49 22.37 -3.09 -0.69
N GLN A 50 22.44 -3.33 -2.01
CA GLN A 50 23.37 -2.65 -2.91
C GLN A 50 22.73 -2.34 -4.27
N VAL A 51 23.18 -1.23 -4.85
CA VAL A 51 23.00 -0.88 -6.27
C VAL A 51 24.03 -1.61 -7.12
N VAL A 52 23.66 -1.99 -8.35
CA VAL A 52 24.58 -2.64 -9.30
C VAL A 52 24.59 -1.92 -10.64
N VAL A 53 25.68 -2.07 -11.40
CA VAL A 53 25.80 -1.47 -12.74
C VAL A 53 24.64 -1.96 -13.61
N GLY A 54 23.99 -1.04 -14.30
CA GLY A 54 22.82 -1.31 -15.14
C GLY A 54 21.48 -1.23 -14.41
N ASP A 55 21.46 -1.07 -13.07
CA ASP A 55 20.24 -0.68 -12.36
C ASP A 55 19.72 0.68 -12.84
N MET A 56 18.43 0.92 -12.65
CA MET A 56 17.80 2.19 -13.04
C MET A 56 17.32 2.93 -11.81
N VAL A 57 17.43 4.26 -11.86
CA VAL A 57 16.96 5.20 -10.83
C VAL A 57 16.23 6.36 -11.50
N HIS A 58 15.39 7.07 -10.76
CA HIS A 58 14.86 8.35 -11.23
C HIS A 58 15.97 9.40 -11.28
N HIS A 59 15.89 10.34 -12.24
CA HIS A 59 16.79 11.49 -12.24
C HIS A 59 16.60 12.31 -10.96
N GLN A 60 17.71 12.67 -10.31
CA GLN A 60 17.71 13.60 -9.19
C GLN A 60 18.06 15.01 -9.70
N GLU A 61 17.61 16.06 -9.00
CA GLU A 61 17.79 17.48 -9.39
C GLU A 61 19.27 17.86 -9.66
N HIS A 62 20.22 17.12 -9.10
CA HIS A 62 21.67 17.32 -9.29
C HIS A 62 22.28 16.60 -10.49
N ASP A 63 21.51 15.83 -11.25
CA ASP A 63 22.03 15.13 -12.44
C ASP A 63 22.24 16.08 -13.63
N ASP A 64 21.67 17.30 -13.58
CA ASP A 64 21.65 18.29 -14.67
C ASP A 64 22.67 19.45 -14.51
N GLU A 65 23.76 19.31 -13.75
CA GLU A 65 24.81 20.35 -13.69
C GLU A 65 25.61 20.54 -15.00
N ASN A 66 25.24 19.90 -16.11
CA ASN A 66 25.82 20.13 -17.44
C ASN A 66 24.86 20.72 -18.50
N VAL A 67 23.62 21.10 -18.17
CA VAL A 67 22.76 21.85 -19.11
C VAL A 67 21.95 22.91 -18.37
N ALA A 68 22.01 24.13 -18.88
CA ALA A 68 21.57 25.37 -18.24
C ALA A 68 20.09 25.38 -17.76
N GLU A 69 19.93 25.72 -16.48
CA GLU A 69 18.96 26.66 -15.90
C GLU A 69 17.56 26.76 -16.56
N VAL A 70 16.61 25.95 -16.07
CA VAL A 70 15.20 26.39 -15.95
C VAL A 70 14.64 25.84 -14.64
N VAL A 71 14.26 26.75 -13.75
CA VAL A 71 13.65 26.45 -12.46
C VAL A 71 12.33 25.70 -12.69
N SER A 72 12.28 24.42 -12.34
CA SER A 72 11.03 23.69 -12.16
C SER A 72 10.75 23.63 -10.67
N GLU A 73 9.70 24.32 -10.23
CA GLU A 73 9.26 24.35 -8.84
C GLU A 73 8.99 22.92 -8.35
N CYS A 74 9.79 22.49 -7.38
CA CYS A 74 9.54 21.31 -6.56
C CYS A 74 8.42 21.63 -5.56
N GLY A 75 7.41 20.77 -5.49
CA GLY A 75 6.42 20.79 -4.40
C GLY A 75 4.99 20.44 -4.80
N ASN A 76 4.71 19.15 -5.00
CA ASN A 76 3.59 18.41 -4.42
C ASN A 76 3.46 17.06 -5.14
N ASP A 77 3.86 16.00 -4.45
CA ASP A 77 3.43 14.63 -4.76
C ASP A 77 1.95 14.52 -4.38
N ASP A 78 1.11 15.02 -5.28
CA ASP A 78 -0.35 14.86 -5.26
C ASP A 78 -0.76 14.11 -6.52
N SER A 79 -0.51 12.79 -6.53
CA SER A 79 -1.32 11.90 -7.35
C SER A 79 -2.46 11.39 -6.49
N SER A 80 -3.45 12.28 -6.33
CA SER A 80 -4.74 11.99 -5.75
C SER A 80 -5.44 10.89 -6.54
N ASP A 81 -5.74 9.82 -5.82
CA ASP A 81 -6.94 9.00 -5.93
C ASP A 81 -7.16 8.05 -7.12
N ALA A 82 -7.72 6.90 -6.75
CA ALA A 82 -8.50 5.95 -7.50
C ALA A 82 -8.61 6.09 -9.03
N PHE A 83 -8.09 5.07 -9.73
CA PHE A 83 -8.66 4.59 -11.00
C PHE A 83 -8.80 5.61 -12.16
N ASP A 84 -7.89 6.56 -12.35
CA ASP A 84 -7.88 7.28 -13.64
C ASP A 84 -6.51 7.83 -14.04
N HIS A 85 -5.73 7.01 -14.75
CA HIS A 85 -4.96 7.52 -15.88
C HIS A 85 -5.17 6.60 -17.07
N VAL A 86 -6.35 6.75 -17.64
CA VAL A 86 -6.76 6.21 -18.93
C VAL A 86 -6.05 7.01 -20.05
N HIS A 87 -4.72 7.14 -20.02
CA HIS A 87 -3.99 7.83 -21.08
C HIS A 87 -3.57 6.84 -22.18
N LEU A 88 -4.58 6.37 -22.93
CA LEU A 88 -4.34 6.15 -24.36
C LEU A 88 -4.49 7.52 -24.97
N ASP A 89 -3.38 8.11 -25.39
CA ASP A 89 -3.32 9.37 -26.12
C ASP A 89 -4.40 9.42 -27.21
N GLU A 90 -5.49 10.13 -26.91
CA GLU A 90 -6.53 10.59 -27.84
C GLU A 90 -6.24 12.06 -28.18
N THR A 91 -5.05 12.33 -28.73
CA THR A 91 -4.85 13.54 -29.53
C THR A 91 -4.30 13.17 -30.90
N SER A 92 -5.22 13.06 -31.86
CA SER A 92 -4.88 13.12 -33.27
C SER A 92 -4.60 14.57 -33.66
N GLY A 93 -3.36 14.90 -33.94
CA GLY A 93 -2.99 16.08 -34.74
C GLY A 93 -1.95 16.99 -34.09
N MET A 94 -0.77 17.03 -34.72
CA MET A 94 0.36 17.96 -34.51
C MET A 94 0.93 18.04 -33.08
N ASP A 95 2.03 17.32 -32.85
CA ASP A 95 3.34 17.94 -32.61
C ASP A 95 4.44 16.86 -32.55
N LEU A 96 5.52 17.08 -33.31
CA LEU A 96 6.77 16.29 -33.29
C LEU A 96 7.78 16.98 -32.34
N PRO A 97 8.76 16.22 -31.81
CA PRO A 97 8.93 16.02 -30.38
C PRO A 97 9.77 17.12 -29.72
N ALA A 98 9.35 17.57 -28.54
CA ALA A 98 10.34 18.01 -27.56
C ALA A 98 11.13 16.76 -27.15
N GLU A 99 12.46 16.78 -27.29
CA GLU A 99 13.34 15.71 -26.82
C GLU A 99 13.12 15.51 -25.31
N GLY A 100 12.19 14.62 -24.98
CA GLY A 100 11.84 14.31 -23.61
C GLY A 100 12.95 13.50 -22.98
N HIS A 101 13.71 14.12 -22.09
CA HIS A 101 14.65 13.41 -21.23
C HIS A 101 13.92 12.22 -20.58
N SER A 102 14.52 11.02 -20.68
CA SER A 102 13.99 9.84 -20.01
C SER A 102 13.84 10.14 -18.52
N PRO A 103 12.70 9.84 -17.86
CA PRO A 103 12.53 10.12 -16.44
C PRO A 103 13.42 9.26 -15.54
N VAL A 104 14.20 8.35 -16.14
CA VAL A 104 15.10 7.43 -15.46
C VAL A 104 16.47 7.42 -16.10
N LYS A 105 17.48 7.18 -15.25
CA LYS A 105 18.89 7.03 -15.56
C LYS A 105 19.33 5.60 -15.28
N VAL A 106 20.15 5.04 -16.18
CA VAL A 106 20.81 3.74 -15.98
C VAL A 106 22.16 3.99 -15.29
N LEU A 107 22.42 3.33 -14.17
CA LEU A 107 23.62 3.53 -13.37
C LEU A 107 24.86 2.94 -14.04
N THR A 108 25.91 3.74 -14.14
CA THR A 108 27.25 3.30 -14.55
C THR A 108 28.14 2.99 -13.34
N SER A 109 29.34 2.45 -13.60
CA SER A 109 30.33 2.20 -12.54
C SER A 109 30.76 3.50 -11.83
N GLU A 110 30.82 4.61 -12.56
CA GLU A 110 31.17 5.93 -12.03
C GLU A 110 30.07 6.47 -11.12
N ASP A 111 28.79 6.29 -11.50
CA ASP A 111 27.65 6.67 -10.67
C ASP A 111 27.65 5.93 -9.33
N ILE A 112 27.96 4.63 -9.35
CA ILE A 112 28.04 3.83 -8.12
C ILE A 112 29.22 4.29 -7.26
N ALA A 113 30.37 4.59 -7.87
CA ALA A 113 31.54 5.11 -7.16
C ALA A 113 31.27 6.50 -6.53
N SER A 114 30.33 7.28 -7.08
CA SER A 114 29.91 8.56 -6.51
C SER A 114 29.16 8.41 -5.17
N GLY A 115 28.60 7.23 -4.88
CA GLY A 115 27.86 6.97 -3.64
C GLY A 115 26.55 7.75 -3.49
N ARG A 116 26.05 8.40 -4.55
CA ARG A 116 24.84 9.24 -4.52
C ARG A 116 23.53 8.45 -4.51
N TYR A 117 23.56 7.21 -5.01
CA TYR A 117 22.36 6.38 -5.15
C TYR A 117 22.39 5.23 -4.16
N SER A 118 21.23 4.94 -3.60
CA SER A 118 21.04 3.83 -2.66
C SER A 118 20.05 2.82 -3.22
N PHE A 119 19.99 1.64 -2.59
CA PHE A 119 19.15 0.53 -3.06
C PHE A 119 17.65 0.90 -3.11
N ASP A 120 17.20 1.86 -2.31
CA ASP A 120 15.84 2.37 -2.26
C ASP A 120 15.44 3.24 -3.46
N ASP A 121 16.41 3.74 -4.22
CA ASP A 121 16.17 4.53 -5.44
C ASP A 121 15.95 3.64 -6.68
N ILE A 122 16.18 2.34 -6.55
CA ILE A 122 16.14 1.41 -7.66
C ILE A 122 14.70 1.24 -8.14
N VAL A 123 14.51 1.45 -9.44
CA VAL A 123 13.25 1.24 -10.13
C VAL A 123 13.37 0.18 -11.21
N LEU A 124 12.29 -0.55 -11.43
CA LEU A 124 12.13 -1.46 -12.54
C LEU A 124 10.94 -1.06 -13.41
N PRO A 125 11.00 -1.33 -14.72
CA PRO A 125 9.99 -0.86 -15.66
C PRO A 125 8.73 -1.71 -15.57
N MET A 126 7.58 -1.05 -15.65
CA MET A 126 6.32 -1.67 -16.04
C MET A 126 6.20 -1.59 -17.57
N PRO A 127 6.27 -2.73 -18.30
CA PRO A 127 6.38 -2.75 -19.76
C PRO A 127 5.33 -1.88 -20.48
N GLY A 128 5.76 -1.07 -21.44
CA GLY A 128 4.90 -0.17 -22.22
C GLY A 128 5.66 0.45 -23.40
N SER A 129 5.04 1.39 -24.10
CA SER A 129 5.61 2.09 -25.27
C SER A 129 6.75 3.05 -24.96
N ARG A 130 6.79 3.60 -23.73
CA ARG A 130 7.73 4.68 -23.35
C ARG A 130 8.61 4.29 -22.17
N VAL A 131 8.97 3.01 -22.07
CA VAL A 131 9.87 2.51 -21.02
C VAL A 131 11.18 2.01 -21.59
N ILE A 132 12.26 2.23 -20.83
CA ILE A 132 13.54 1.59 -21.05
C ILE A 132 13.73 0.43 -20.07
N TYR A 133 14.52 -0.55 -20.47
CA TYR A 133 14.87 -1.71 -19.65
C TYR A 133 16.27 -1.54 -19.04
N PRO A 134 16.54 -2.15 -17.87
CA PRO A 134 17.83 -2.04 -17.22
C PRO A 134 18.94 -2.64 -18.09
N ASN A 135 20.16 -2.11 -18.01
CA ASN A 135 21.30 -2.61 -18.78
C ASN A 135 22.05 -3.73 -18.04
N ASN A 136 21.28 -4.65 -17.47
CA ASN A 136 21.77 -5.85 -16.81
C ASN A 136 20.86 -7.04 -17.20
N ASP A 137 21.16 -8.23 -16.69
CA ASP A 137 20.42 -9.44 -17.06
C ASP A 137 18.98 -9.48 -16.54
N VAL A 138 18.56 -8.52 -15.70
CA VAL A 138 17.17 -8.40 -15.28
C VAL A 138 16.28 -8.07 -16.48
N ALA A 139 16.80 -7.38 -17.51
CA ALA A 139 16.07 -7.13 -18.74
C ALA A 139 15.70 -8.42 -19.48
N ASP A 140 16.58 -9.42 -19.47
CA ASP A 140 16.34 -10.70 -20.15
C ASP A 140 15.13 -11.42 -19.56
N ILE A 141 14.88 -11.29 -18.26
CA ILE A 141 13.71 -11.87 -17.57
C ILE A 141 12.39 -11.35 -18.17
N TYR A 142 12.31 -10.06 -18.51
CA TYR A 142 11.13 -9.52 -19.15
C TYR A 142 10.91 -10.14 -20.53
N HIS A 143 11.97 -10.20 -21.33
CA HIS A 143 11.91 -10.72 -22.69
C HIS A 143 11.61 -12.23 -22.72
N ASP A 144 12.22 -13.01 -21.84
CA ASP A 144 12.01 -14.46 -21.76
C ASP A 144 10.58 -14.82 -21.35
N LEU A 145 10.03 -14.13 -20.35
CA LEU A 145 8.65 -14.35 -19.90
C LEU A 145 7.64 -13.93 -20.97
N ALA A 146 7.82 -12.76 -21.58
CA ALA A 146 6.93 -12.30 -22.65
C ALA A 146 6.99 -13.24 -23.86
N LYS A 147 8.20 -13.68 -24.25
CA LYS A 147 8.40 -14.62 -25.35
C LYS A 147 7.77 -15.98 -25.08
N LYS A 148 7.82 -16.47 -23.85
CA LYS A 148 7.15 -17.72 -23.43
C LYS A 148 5.64 -17.65 -23.66
N ASP A 149 5.04 -16.48 -23.46
CA ASP A 149 3.62 -16.23 -23.68
C ASP A 149 3.30 -15.77 -25.12
N SER A 150 4.30 -15.78 -26.02
CA SER A 150 4.18 -15.28 -27.40
C SER A 150 3.77 -13.81 -27.52
N ILE A 151 4.20 -12.98 -26.56
CA ILE A 151 3.95 -11.55 -26.50
C ILE A 151 5.24 -10.79 -26.83
N SER A 152 5.13 -9.80 -27.72
CA SER A 152 6.21 -8.83 -27.97
C SER A 152 6.04 -7.60 -27.07
N LEU A 153 7.13 -7.18 -26.42
CA LEU A 153 7.16 -5.98 -25.59
C LEU A 153 7.46 -4.71 -26.39
N THR A 154 7.87 -4.84 -27.65
CA THR A 154 8.22 -3.73 -28.55
C THR A 154 7.19 -3.54 -29.65
N GLU A 155 6.58 -4.62 -30.14
CA GLU A 155 5.65 -4.59 -31.27
C GLU A 155 4.23 -4.90 -30.83
N SER A 156 3.26 -4.09 -31.28
CA SER A 156 1.84 -4.37 -31.07
C SER A 156 1.33 -5.38 -32.08
N VAL A 157 0.96 -6.56 -31.62
CA VAL A 157 0.34 -7.59 -32.48
C VAL A 157 -1.19 -7.40 -32.60
N HIS A 158 -1.80 -6.64 -31.68
CA HIS A 158 -3.25 -6.54 -31.60
C HIS A 158 -3.80 -5.30 -32.34
N ASN A 159 -4.85 -5.50 -33.15
CA ASN A 159 -5.59 -4.43 -33.84
C ASN A 159 -6.41 -3.51 -32.90
N VAL A 160 -6.36 -3.75 -31.59
CA VAL A 160 -7.14 -3.01 -30.59
C VAL A 160 -6.16 -2.55 -29.53
N LYS A 161 -5.89 -1.24 -29.51
CA LYS A 161 -4.90 -0.62 -28.64
C LYS A 161 -5.05 -1.04 -27.17
N GLU A 162 -6.28 -1.08 -26.66
CA GLU A 162 -6.56 -1.41 -25.25
C GLU A 162 -6.09 -2.81 -24.79
N PHE A 163 -5.91 -3.76 -25.71
CA PHE A 163 -5.45 -5.12 -25.36
C PHE A 163 -3.97 -5.33 -25.63
N SER A 164 -3.25 -4.27 -26.02
CA SER A 164 -1.83 -4.33 -26.34
C SER A 164 -1.00 -3.62 -25.28
N ILE A 165 -0.02 -4.34 -24.73
CA ILE A 165 0.91 -3.80 -23.73
C ILE A 165 1.71 -2.60 -24.27
N THR A 166 2.00 -2.61 -25.56
CA THR A 166 2.75 -1.54 -26.26
C THR A 166 1.87 -0.34 -26.61
N SER A 167 0.57 -0.39 -26.40
CA SER A 167 -0.28 0.80 -26.54
C SER A 167 -0.38 1.60 -25.23
N MET A 168 0.06 1.03 -24.12
CA MET A 168 0.13 1.73 -22.84
C MET A 168 1.47 2.45 -22.75
N THR A 169 1.54 3.59 -22.05
CA THR A 169 2.81 4.31 -21.84
C THR A 169 3.83 3.45 -21.08
N GLY A 170 3.34 2.64 -20.14
CA GLY A 170 4.18 1.98 -19.14
C GLY A 170 4.54 2.96 -18.01
N GLY A 171 5.49 2.57 -17.18
CA GLY A 171 5.96 3.40 -16.06
C GLY A 171 7.13 2.75 -15.34
N TYR A 172 7.53 3.34 -14.22
CA TYR A 172 8.61 2.83 -13.38
C TYR A 172 8.11 2.66 -11.96
N ARG A 173 8.50 1.55 -11.33
CA ARG A 173 8.10 1.23 -9.97
C ARG A 173 9.33 0.88 -9.15
N ARG A 174 9.43 1.50 -7.96
CA ARG A 174 10.49 1.21 -6.99
C ARG A 174 10.45 -0.25 -6.57
N VAL A 175 11.62 -0.90 -6.55
CA VAL A 175 11.78 -2.30 -6.13
C VAL A 175 11.62 -2.42 -4.62
N PHE A 176 12.18 -1.45 -3.88
CA PHE A 176 12.15 -1.42 -2.43
C PHE A 176 11.35 -0.20 -1.96
N GLN A 177 10.54 -0.41 -0.92
CA GLN A 177 9.77 0.65 -0.28
C GLN A 177 9.94 0.52 1.23
N LYS A 178 10.11 1.66 1.89
CA LYS A 178 10.27 1.75 3.35
C LYS A 178 8.96 2.28 3.95
N PRO A 179 8.35 1.57 4.91
CA PRO A 179 7.28 2.15 5.70
C PRO A 179 7.79 3.37 6.48
N MET A 180 6.96 4.40 6.57
CA MET A 180 7.21 5.61 7.35
C MET A 180 6.36 5.56 8.63
N ASP A 181 6.72 6.37 9.63
CA ASP A 181 5.93 6.56 10.87
C ASP A 181 5.49 5.25 11.53
N TYR A 182 6.41 4.27 11.62
CA TYR A 182 6.04 2.95 12.13
C TYR A 182 6.03 2.91 13.66
N GLU A 183 4.95 2.37 14.22
CA GLU A 183 4.77 2.11 15.63
C GLU A 183 4.32 0.65 15.80
N TRP A 184 4.80 0.00 16.85
CA TRP A 184 4.39 -1.36 17.16
C TRP A 184 4.22 -1.60 18.65
N GLU A 185 3.30 -2.49 18.99
CA GLU A 185 2.94 -2.83 20.36
C GLU A 185 2.60 -4.33 20.45
N MET A 186 3.14 -5.01 21.47
CA MET A 186 2.78 -6.38 21.79
C MET A 186 1.66 -6.39 22.82
N LEU A 187 0.50 -6.91 22.42
CA LEU A 187 -0.70 -6.98 23.25
C LEU A 187 -0.91 -8.41 23.72
N ARG A 188 -1.39 -8.55 24.96
CA ARG A 188 -1.87 -9.83 25.50
C ARG A 188 -3.38 -9.81 25.51
N TYR A 189 -4.00 -10.90 25.07
CA TYR A 189 -5.45 -11.03 25.05
C TYR A 189 -5.85 -12.48 25.36
N SER A 190 -7.03 -12.64 25.96
CA SER A 190 -7.67 -13.94 26.18
C SER A 190 -8.97 -14.05 25.41
N ASP A 191 -9.73 -12.95 25.32
CA ASP A 191 -11.00 -12.89 24.61
C ASP A 191 -10.83 -12.43 23.16
N TYR A 192 -11.19 -13.30 22.22
CA TYR A 192 -11.15 -13.07 20.76
C TYR A 192 -12.24 -12.10 20.26
N SER A 193 -13.27 -11.83 21.06
CA SER A 193 -14.36 -10.94 20.69
C SER A 193 -14.04 -9.46 20.92
N VAL A 194 -12.99 -9.18 21.70
CA VAL A 194 -12.56 -7.82 22.05
C VAL A 194 -11.66 -7.25 20.94
N PRO A 195 -12.02 -6.14 20.29
CA PRO A 195 -11.16 -5.48 19.30
C PRO A 195 -9.85 -4.99 19.93
N LEU A 196 -8.72 -5.30 19.28
CA LEU A 196 -7.37 -4.90 19.73
C LEU A 196 -6.94 -3.52 19.22
N ALA A 197 -7.74 -2.90 18.37
CA ALA A 197 -7.52 -1.55 17.84
C ALA A 197 -8.85 -0.79 17.79
N GLU A 198 -8.81 0.49 18.15
CA GLU A 198 -9.97 1.37 18.11
C GLU A 198 -10.27 1.83 16.68
N THR A 199 -11.52 1.75 16.27
CA THR A 199 -11.98 2.29 14.99
C THR A 199 -12.24 3.80 15.10
N ASP A 200 -12.33 4.47 13.96
CA ASP A 200 -12.69 5.90 13.93
C ASP A 200 -14.09 6.15 14.51
N LEU A 201 -15.01 5.20 14.36
CA LEU A 201 -16.36 5.27 14.94
C LEU A 201 -16.32 5.23 16.48
N ASP A 202 -15.46 4.39 17.06
CA ASP A 202 -15.29 4.31 18.51
C ASP A 202 -14.77 5.64 19.08
N LYS A 203 -13.81 6.27 18.39
CA LYS A 203 -13.28 7.58 18.77
C LYS A 203 -14.34 8.67 18.70
N ILE A 204 -15.16 8.68 17.65
CA ILE A 204 -16.24 9.68 17.47
C ILE A 204 -17.33 9.51 18.53
N THR A 205 -17.71 8.27 18.85
CA THR A 205 -18.76 8.00 19.85
C THR A 205 -18.31 8.35 21.27
N LYS A 206 -17.04 8.08 21.62
CA LYS A 206 -16.44 8.50 22.90
C LYS A 206 -16.27 10.02 23.03
N SER A 207 -16.03 10.72 21.92
CA SER A 207 -15.79 12.17 21.91
C SER A 207 -17.06 13.02 21.85
N LYS A 208 -18.23 12.44 21.55
CA LYS A 208 -19.51 13.15 21.72
C LYS A 208 -19.84 13.21 23.22
N PRO A 209 -19.85 14.40 23.84
CA PRO A 209 -20.41 14.49 25.17
C PRO A 209 -21.89 14.13 25.08
N LEU A 210 -22.33 13.19 25.92
CA LEU A 210 -23.74 13.04 26.25
C LEU A 210 -24.26 14.43 26.62
N ARG A 211 -24.98 15.09 25.72
CA ARG A 211 -25.81 16.23 26.09
C ARG A 211 -26.90 15.66 26.97
N LEU A 212 -26.65 15.64 28.29
CA LEU A 212 -27.69 15.56 29.28
C LEU A 212 -28.62 16.73 29.01
N VAL A 213 -29.74 16.43 28.37
CA VAL A 213 -30.92 17.29 28.38
C VAL A 213 -31.46 17.16 29.79
N GLU A 214 -31.05 18.07 30.67
CA GLU A 214 -31.77 18.30 31.92
C GLU A 214 -33.13 18.90 31.57
N GLY A 215 -34.18 18.11 31.80
CA GLY A 215 -35.56 18.52 31.64
C GLY A 215 -36.47 17.60 32.45
N ASN A 216 -36.60 17.84 33.75
CA ASN A 216 -37.88 18.26 34.35
C ASN A 216 -37.79 18.51 35.87
N GLU A 217 -38.57 19.50 36.28
CA GLU A 217 -38.67 20.21 37.56
C GLU A 217 -39.29 19.42 38.74
N PHE A 218 -38.97 19.89 39.97
CA PHE A 218 -39.82 20.34 41.11
C PHE A 218 -39.08 20.03 42.44
N VAL A 219 -38.92 20.88 43.45
CA VAL A 219 -39.83 21.83 44.14
C VAL A 219 -39.02 22.97 44.83
N LYS A 220 -39.61 24.16 44.88
CA LYS A 220 -39.16 25.39 45.60
C LYS A 220 -39.11 25.26 47.13
N GLY A 221 -38.17 25.97 47.77
CA GLY A 221 -38.19 26.29 49.20
C GLY A 221 -37.19 27.40 49.58
N ASN A 222 -37.74 28.59 49.84
CA ASN A 222 -37.17 29.92 50.13
C ASN A 222 -35.95 30.10 51.08
N ASP A 223 -35.15 31.11 50.68
CA ASP A 223 -34.61 32.29 51.40
C ASP A 223 -33.65 32.23 52.62
N PHE A 224 -32.71 33.20 52.54
CA PHE A 224 -31.97 33.95 53.59
C PHE A 224 -30.48 33.64 53.89
N VAL A 225 -29.62 34.49 53.30
CA VAL A 225 -28.66 35.44 53.93
C VAL A 225 -27.44 34.94 54.76
N ASN A 226 -26.26 35.36 54.27
CA ASN A 226 -24.97 35.72 54.91
C ASN A 226 -24.37 34.92 56.07
N GLY A 227 -23.07 34.64 55.94
CA GLY A 227 -22.10 34.92 57.02
C GLY A 227 -20.96 33.92 57.24
N ASN A 228 -19.77 34.30 56.76
CA ASN A 228 -18.46 34.25 57.44
C ASN A 228 -17.82 32.95 58.01
N LYS A 229 -16.54 32.78 57.61
CA LYS A 229 -15.34 32.34 58.38
C LYS A 229 -15.14 30.84 58.64
N GLU A 230 -14.12 30.26 57.99
CA GLU A 230 -12.74 29.98 58.47
C GLU A 230 -12.63 28.59 59.12
N ASN A 231 -11.84 27.69 58.51
CA ASN A 231 -10.67 27.02 59.10
C ASN A 231 -10.21 25.81 58.25
N ASP A 232 -9.00 25.95 57.74
CA ASP A 232 -8.04 24.93 57.23
C ASP A 232 -7.54 23.98 58.37
N PRO A 233 -6.68 22.94 58.16
CA PRO A 233 -6.23 22.26 56.92
C PRO A 233 -6.01 20.70 57.02
N LEU A 234 -5.63 20.11 55.87
CA LEU A 234 -4.57 19.09 55.66
C LEU A 234 -4.79 17.55 55.83
N ASP A 235 -4.54 16.87 54.69
CA ASP A 235 -3.77 15.64 54.42
C ASP A 235 -4.33 14.20 54.38
N SER A 236 -3.87 13.55 53.30
CA SER A 236 -3.64 12.10 53.03
C SER A 236 -4.85 11.26 52.63
N VAL A 237 -4.99 10.89 51.34
CA VAL A 237 -4.28 9.84 50.58
C VAL A 237 -4.79 8.42 50.90
N ILE A 238 -5.45 7.85 49.88
CA ILE A 238 -5.67 6.42 49.56
C ILE A 238 -6.46 5.60 50.58
N SER A 239 -7.69 5.22 50.21
CA SER A 239 -8.12 3.81 50.14
C SER A 239 -9.56 3.70 49.64
N SER A 240 -9.79 2.78 48.69
CA SER A 240 -10.98 1.91 48.61
C SER A 240 -12.34 2.60 48.34
N THR A 241 -13.22 2.18 47.44
CA THR A 241 -13.62 0.84 47.02
C THR A 241 -14.57 1.01 45.83
N CYS A 242 -14.50 0.13 44.84
CA CYS A 242 -15.71 -0.36 44.19
C CYS A 242 -15.49 -1.82 43.79
N GLU A 243 -15.49 -2.66 44.83
CA GLU A 243 -15.94 -4.04 44.70
C GLU A 243 -17.41 -4.01 44.30
N ASN A 244 -17.74 -4.66 43.18
CA ASN A 244 -18.95 -5.46 43.13
C ASN A 244 -18.75 -6.62 42.15
N SER A 245 -18.55 -7.77 42.78
CA SER A 245 -18.54 -9.12 42.26
C SER A 245 -19.76 -9.44 41.40
N VAL A 246 -19.51 -9.97 40.21
CA VAL A 246 -20.36 -11.01 39.62
C VAL A 246 -19.48 -12.24 39.43
N ASN A 247 -19.81 -13.27 40.20
CA ASN A 247 -19.23 -14.60 40.09
C ASN A 247 -19.47 -15.16 38.70
N ALA A 248 -18.42 -15.22 37.88
CA ALA A 248 -18.26 -16.25 36.86
C ALA A 248 -17.05 -17.08 37.29
N SER A 249 -17.30 -18.37 37.48
CA SER A 249 -16.30 -19.40 37.71
C SER A 249 -15.09 -19.17 36.79
N ILE A 250 -13.93 -18.87 37.37
CA ILE A 250 -12.64 -18.92 36.68
C ILE A 250 -12.48 -20.37 36.23
N SER A 251 -12.82 -20.63 34.97
CA SER A 251 -12.47 -21.87 34.31
C SER A 251 -10.96 -21.87 34.13
N ASP A 252 -10.34 -22.88 34.71
CA ASP A 252 -8.93 -23.18 34.58
C ASP A 252 -8.57 -23.29 33.08
N ARG A 253 -7.67 -22.41 32.60
CA ARG A 253 -7.13 -22.22 31.23
C ARG A 253 -7.85 -21.23 30.29
N ASP A 254 -7.92 -19.95 30.67
CA ASP A 254 -7.94 -18.90 29.64
C ASP A 254 -6.53 -18.80 29.03
N GLU A 255 -6.34 -19.39 27.86
CA GLU A 255 -5.07 -19.31 27.14
C GLU A 255 -4.77 -17.85 26.80
N ILE A 256 -3.68 -17.31 27.34
CA ILE A 256 -3.25 -15.94 27.05
C ILE A 256 -2.49 -15.97 25.73
N HIS A 257 -3.08 -15.33 24.73
CA HIS A 257 -2.49 -15.17 23.41
C HIS A 257 -1.75 -13.83 23.29
N MET A 258 -0.82 -13.77 22.34
CA MET A 258 -0.10 -12.55 21.98
C MET A 258 -0.55 -12.05 20.62
N ALA A 259 -0.71 -10.75 20.50
CA ALA A 259 -0.97 -10.06 19.25
C ALA A 259 0.08 -8.98 19.01
N LEU A 260 0.46 -8.79 17.74
CA LEU A 260 1.31 -7.69 17.30
C LEU A 260 0.43 -6.65 16.62
N LYS A 261 0.34 -5.46 17.24
CA LYS A 261 -0.31 -4.30 16.66
C LYS A 261 0.74 -3.46 15.92
N LEU A 262 0.43 -3.09 14.69
CA LEU A 262 1.30 -2.30 13.81
C LEU A 262 0.54 -1.06 13.34
N ALA A 263 1.21 0.09 13.36
CA ALA A 263 0.81 1.29 12.62
C ALA A 263 2.01 1.72 11.77
N PHE A 264 1.77 2.10 10.51
CA PHE A 264 2.81 2.63 9.61
C PHE A 264 2.15 3.27 8.39
N THR A 265 2.83 4.24 7.80
CA THR A 265 2.45 4.90 6.55
C THR A 265 3.17 4.25 5.38
N LEU A 266 2.46 4.05 4.26
CA LEU A 266 3.06 3.59 3.02
C LEU A 266 2.85 4.62 1.90
N PRO A 267 3.79 4.71 0.95
CA PRO A 267 3.58 5.46 -0.29
C PRO A 267 2.37 4.95 -1.09
N SER A 268 1.97 5.73 -2.10
CA SER A 268 0.96 5.28 -3.06
C SER A 268 1.43 4.02 -3.80
N SER A 269 0.48 3.19 -4.23
CA SER A 269 0.76 1.93 -4.94
C SER A 269 1.59 0.89 -4.15
N SER A 270 1.62 1.02 -2.82
CA SER A 270 2.20 0.07 -1.87
C SER A 270 1.13 -0.81 -1.23
N TYR A 271 1.53 -2.02 -0.80
CA TYR A 271 0.61 -2.98 -0.19
C TYR A 271 1.09 -3.35 1.22
N ALA A 272 0.30 -3.03 2.24
CA ALA A 272 0.60 -3.38 3.64
C ALA A 272 0.82 -4.88 3.84
N THR A 273 0.11 -5.72 3.07
CA THR A 273 0.28 -7.17 3.08
C THR A 273 1.70 -7.61 2.68
N MET A 274 2.38 -6.86 1.80
CA MET A 274 3.76 -7.16 1.41
C MET A 274 4.76 -6.80 2.51
N ALA A 275 4.53 -5.69 3.23
CA ALA A 275 5.33 -5.33 4.40
C ALA A 275 5.17 -6.36 5.54
N ILE A 276 3.92 -6.77 5.82
CA ILE A 276 3.63 -7.80 6.83
C ILE A 276 4.22 -9.15 6.43
N ARG A 277 4.12 -9.52 5.15
CA ARG A 277 4.76 -10.74 4.61
C ARG A 277 6.26 -10.76 4.87
N GLU A 278 6.91 -9.63 4.63
CA GLU A 278 8.34 -9.48 4.85
C GLU A 278 8.70 -9.56 6.33
N LEU A 279 7.90 -8.95 7.21
CA LEU A 279 8.09 -9.02 8.66
C LEU A 279 7.92 -10.45 9.20
N LEU A 280 6.86 -11.15 8.78
CA LEU A 280 6.51 -12.49 9.28
C LEU A 280 7.21 -13.61 8.52
N LYS A 281 7.88 -13.31 7.40
CA LYS A 281 8.50 -14.29 6.48
C LYS A 281 7.54 -15.42 6.08
N THR A 282 6.26 -15.09 5.96
CA THR A 282 5.16 -16.06 5.83
C THR A 282 4.35 -15.82 4.56
N SER A 283 3.84 -16.88 3.93
CA SER A 283 2.99 -16.74 2.73
C SER A 283 1.67 -16.03 3.05
N THR A 284 1.29 -15.06 2.23
CA THR A 284 0.01 -14.34 2.34
C THR A 284 -1.15 -15.07 1.65
N SER A 285 -0.97 -16.32 1.24
CA SER A 285 -2.03 -17.05 0.55
C SER A 285 -3.14 -17.45 1.52
N VAL A 286 -4.39 -17.30 1.08
CA VAL A 286 -5.57 -17.68 1.88
C VAL A 286 -5.50 -19.16 2.28
N ALA A 287 -5.02 -20.03 1.37
CA ALA A 287 -4.83 -21.44 1.65
C ALA A 287 -3.84 -21.68 2.81
N PHE A 288 -2.73 -20.95 2.82
CA PHE A 288 -1.72 -21.06 3.87
C PHE A 288 -2.22 -20.55 5.23
N HIS A 289 -2.95 -19.43 5.24
CA HIS A 289 -3.56 -18.91 6.46
C HIS A 289 -4.66 -19.85 6.99
N LYS A 290 -5.40 -20.52 6.09
CA LYS A 290 -6.40 -21.51 6.49
C LYS A 290 -5.77 -22.74 7.16
N THR A 291 -4.63 -23.22 6.66
CA THR A 291 -3.90 -24.34 7.29
C THR A 291 -3.35 -23.97 8.66
N LEU A 292 -2.79 -22.77 8.82
CA LEU A 292 -2.33 -22.26 10.13
C LEU A 292 -3.44 -22.31 11.18
N ASN A 293 -4.64 -21.79 10.84
CA ASN A 293 -5.77 -21.79 11.77
C ASN A 293 -6.21 -23.21 12.19
N GLN A 294 -6.08 -24.19 11.29
CA GLN A 294 -6.41 -25.59 11.57
C GLN A 294 -5.38 -26.26 12.49
N GLU A 295 -4.10 -25.96 12.31
CA GLU A 295 -3.00 -26.47 13.13
C GLU A 295 -3.08 -25.93 14.57
N THR A 296 -3.30 -24.61 14.76
CA THR A 296 -3.48 -24.03 16.11
C THR A 296 -4.69 -24.60 16.85
N CYS A 297 -5.76 -24.93 16.13
CA CYS A 297 -6.98 -25.49 16.74
C CYS A 297 -6.79 -26.96 17.17
N SER A 298 -5.89 -27.69 16.50
CA SER A 298 -5.59 -29.09 16.83
C SER A 298 -4.53 -29.24 17.93
N SER A 299 -3.56 -28.32 18.04
CA SER A 299 -2.58 -28.30 19.13
C SER A 299 -3.17 -27.87 20.48
N SER A 300 -4.34 -27.23 20.50
CA SER A 300 -5.05 -26.81 21.72
C SER A 300 -5.95 -27.91 22.31
N GLN A 301 -6.03 -29.09 21.67
CA GLN A 301 -6.90 -30.20 22.05
C GLN A 301 -6.15 -31.44 22.62
N THR A 302 -4.82 -31.36 22.78
CA THR A 302 -3.96 -32.42 23.34
C THR A 302 -3.24 -31.95 24.59
#